data_AF-A0A353Q161-F1
#
_entry.id   AF-A0A353Q161-F1
#
_cell.length_a   1.000
_cell.length_b   1.000
_cell.length_c   1.000
_cell.angle_alpha   90.00
_cell.angle_beta   90.00
_cell.angle_gamma   90.00
#
_symmetry.space_group_name_H-M   'P 1'
#
loop_
_entity.id
_entity.type
_entity.pdbx_description
1 polymer ?
#
loop_
_entity_poly.entity_id
_entity_poly.type
_entity_poly.pdbx_seq_one_letter_code
_entity_poly.pdbx_strand_id
1 'polypeptide(L)'
;MKADYKKPIMIAGPCSVENYEMMDKTAQFLKRIGVNYIRGGVFKPRTSPNSFQGLGVSGLEILKQIKKDYGLLVVSEILDIRDLEKCLDVVDVIQIGSRNMYNYPLLKEVGKTNKTVILKRGMSATYDEWINASEYIKMGGNEDIILCERGIRTFEPSTRNTLDLSCIPLIKQ
;
A
#
# COMPACT_ATOMS: atom_id res chain seq x y z
N MET A 1 13.14 1.34 3.19
CA MET A 1 13.41 1.61 1.73
C MET A 1 13.96 3.03 1.57
N LYS A 2 15.14 3.28 0.98
CA LYS A 2 15.67 4.67 0.85
C LYS A 2 15.32 5.28 -0.51
N ALA A 3 14.40 6.24 -0.54
CA ALA A 3 14.03 6.97 -1.74
C ALA A 3 15.04 8.10 -2.04
N ASP A 4 15.43 8.24 -3.32
CA ASP A 4 16.27 9.32 -3.83
C ASP A 4 15.48 10.11 -4.89
N TYR A 5 15.40 11.44 -4.77
CA TYR A 5 14.69 12.27 -5.74
C TYR A 5 15.29 12.24 -7.14
N LYS A 6 16.57 11.89 -7.28
CA LYS A 6 17.22 11.69 -8.58
C LYS A 6 16.88 10.34 -9.22
N LYS A 7 16.43 9.37 -8.42
CA LYS A 7 16.01 8.03 -8.85
C LYS A 7 14.72 7.63 -8.12
N PRO A 8 13.56 8.14 -8.56
CA PRO A 8 12.29 7.84 -7.92
C PRO A 8 12.03 6.34 -7.95
N ILE A 9 11.51 5.81 -6.85
CA ILE A 9 11.16 4.40 -6.76
C ILE A 9 9.78 4.21 -7.41
N MET A 10 9.71 3.28 -8.36
CA MET A 10 8.46 2.92 -9.03
C MET A 10 7.87 1.66 -8.40
N ILE A 11 6.59 1.75 -8.01
CA ILE A 11 5.78 0.63 -7.54
C ILE A 11 4.62 0.47 -8.51
N ALA A 12 4.55 -0.67 -9.21
CA ALA A 12 3.55 -0.92 -10.24
C ALA A 12 2.97 -2.32 -10.12
N GLY A 13 1.82 -2.56 -10.75
CA GLY A 13 1.11 -3.83 -10.67
C GLY A 13 -0.40 -3.63 -10.59
N PRO A 14 -1.18 -4.72 -10.66
CA PRO A 14 -2.61 -4.63 -10.78
C PRO A 14 -3.28 -4.10 -9.50
N CYS A 15 -4.53 -3.66 -9.66
CA CYS A 15 -5.34 -3.22 -8.52
C CYS A 15 -5.62 -4.40 -7.56
N SER A 16 -5.96 -5.56 -8.11
CA SER A 16 -6.29 -6.78 -7.38
C SER A 16 -5.46 -7.95 -7.93
N VAL A 17 -5.14 -8.92 -7.08
CA VAL A 17 -4.62 -10.21 -7.55
C VAL A 17 -5.83 -11.06 -7.98
N GLU A 18 -5.86 -11.48 -9.23
CA GLU A 18 -7.01 -12.18 -9.83
C GLU A 18 -6.70 -13.61 -10.26
N ASN A 19 -5.49 -13.88 -10.74
CA ASN A 19 -4.97 -15.21 -11.04
C ASN A 19 -3.44 -15.15 -11.21
N TYR A 20 -2.80 -16.33 -11.27
CA TYR A 20 -1.36 -16.44 -11.43
C TYR A 20 -0.87 -15.90 -12.78
N GLU A 21 -1.51 -16.26 -13.89
CA GLU A 21 -1.05 -15.90 -15.25
C GLU A 21 -0.98 -14.39 -15.46
N MET A 22 -1.95 -13.63 -14.95
CA MET A 22 -1.95 -12.17 -15.00
C MET A 22 -0.78 -11.59 -14.18
N MET A 23 -0.55 -12.13 -12.99
CA MET A 23 0.53 -11.66 -12.13
C MET A 23 1.90 -11.99 -12.72
N ASP A 24 2.05 -13.17 -13.32
CA ASP A 24 3.26 -13.65 -13.98
C ASP A 24 3.64 -12.76 -15.17
N LYS A 25 2.70 -12.52 -16.09
CA LYS A 25 2.88 -11.58 -17.22
C LYS A 25 3.26 -10.18 -16.74
N THR A 26 2.62 -9.71 -15.66
CA THR A 26 2.93 -8.40 -15.08
C THR A 26 4.33 -8.37 -14.49
N ALA A 27 4.70 -9.37 -13.70
CA ALA A 27 6.02 -9.46 -13.06
C ALA A 27 7.15 -9.54 -14.09
N GLN A 28 6.97 -10.33 -15.14
CA GLN A 28 7.91 -10.43 -16.26
C GLN A 28 8.12 -9.07 -16.93
N PHE A 29 7.03 -8.34 -17.21
CA PHE A 29 7.11 -6.99 -17.78
C PHE A 29 7.86 -6.02 -16.86
N LEU A 30 7.51 -6.00 -15.57
CA LEU A 30 8.11 -5.11 -14.58
C LEU A 30 9.63 -5.35 -14.44
N LYS A 31 10.06 -6.62 -14.37
CA LYS A 31 11.48 -6.97 -14.35
C LYS A 31 12.20 -6.49 -15.59
N ARG A 32 11.60 -6.64 -16.77
CA ARG A 32 12.20 -6.21 -18.04
C ARG A 32 12.45 -4.70 -18.09
N ILE A 33 11.58 -3.89 -17.47
CA ILE A 33 11.74 -2.43 -17.41
C ILE A 33 12.52 -1.95 -16.16
N GLY A 34 13.11 -2.87 -15.39
CA GLY A 34 13.93 -2.54 -14.23
C GLY A 34 13.16 -2.10 -12.98
N VAL A 35 11.87 -2.42 -12.89
CA VAL A 35 11.06 -2.18 -11.69
C VAL A 35 11.29 -3.30 -10.67
N ASN A 36 11.57 -2.93 -9.42
CA ASN A 36 11.88 -3.88 -8.34
C ASN A 36 10.69 -4.19 -7.42
N TYR A 37 9.58 -3.46 -7.56
CA TYR A 37 8.41 -3.56 -6.68
C TYR A 37 7.17 -3.93 -7.48
N ILE A 38 6.45 -4.95 -7.02
CA ILE A 38 5.14 -5.29 -7.54
C ILE A 38 4.06 -5.05 -6.49
N ARG A 39 3.02 -4.30 -6.84
CA ARG A 39 1.83 -4.15 -6.01
C ARG A 39 0.70 -5.08 -6.46
N GLY A 40 -0.07 -5.59 -5.51
CA GLY A 40 -1.27 -6.38 -5.77
C GLY A 40 -2.14 -6.52 -4.54
N GLY A 41 -3.41 -6.09 -4.61
CA GLY A 41 -4.33 -6.20 -3.48
C GLY A 41 -4.97 -7.60 -3.40
N VAL A 42 -4.68 -8.34 -2.34
CA VAL A 42 -5.28 -9.66 -2.07
C VAL A 42 -6.57 -9.55 -1.25
N PHE A 43 -6.69 -8.49 -0.44
CA PHE A 43 -7.91 -8.07 0.25
C PHE A 43 -8.37 -6.73 -0.35
N LYS A 44 -9.67 -6.58 -0.64
CA LYS A 44 -10.20 -5.37 -1.30
C LYS A 44 -11.21 -4.63 -0.41
N PRO A 45 -10.97 -3.37 -0.02
CA PRO A 45 -11.95 -2.58 0.72
C PRO A 45 -12.99 -2.01 -0.27
N ARG A 46 -14.03 -2.80 -0.54
CA ARG A 46 -15.09 -2.43 -1.50
C ARG A 46 -16.22 -1.68 -0.80
N THR A 47 -16.79 -0.71 -1.50
CA THR A 47 -18.01 -0.02 -1.05
C THR A 47 -19.24 -0.91 -1.15
N SER A 48 -19.29 -1.79 -2.16
CA SER A 48 -20.37 -2.78 -2.33
C SER A 48 -19.91 -4.18 -1.88
N PRO A 49 -20.69 -4.90 -1.06
CA PRO A 49 -20.35 -6.26 -0.64
C PRO A 49 -20.41 -7.27 -1.79
N ASN A 50 -21.23 -7.02 -2.82
CA ASN A 50 -21.39 -7.91 -3.99
C ASN A 50 -20.24 -7.80 -4.99
N SER A 51 -19.30 -6.89 -4.76
CA SER A 51 -18.09 -6.78 -5.57
C SER A 51 -17.08 -7.88 -5.24
N PHE A 52 -16.17 -8.17 -6.17
CA PHE A 52 -15.00 -9.01 -5.89
C PHE A 52 -14.20 -8.49 -4.68
N GLN A 53 -14.09 -9.33 -3.65
CA GLN A 53 -13.46 -8.98 -2.36
C GLN A 53 -11.94 -9.25 -2.34
N GLY A 54 -11.40 -9.82 -3.41
CA GLY A 54 -10.03 -10.31 -3.45
C GLY A 54 -9.95 -11.82 -3.22
N LEU A 55 -8.81 -12.41 -3.57
CA LEU A 55 -8.56 -13.85 -3.39
C LEU A 55 -8.15 -14.22 -1.96
N GLY A 56 -7.84 -13.24 -1.11
CA GLY A 56 -7.37 -13.49 0.26
C GLY A 56 -6.10 -14.35 0.26
N VAL A 57 -6.15 -15.48 0.99
CA VAL A 57 -4.99 -16.38 1.18
C VAL A 57 -4.48 -16.96 -0.15
N SER A 58 -5.35 -17.36 -1.09
CA SER A 58 -4.89 -17.87 -2.39
C SER A 58 -4.21 -16.78 -3.21
N GLY A 59 -4.61 -15.51 -3.03
CA GLY A 59 -3.89 -14.36 -3.59
C GLY A 59 -2.52 -14.15 -2.98
N LEU A 60 -2.35 -14.41 -1.68
CA LEU A 60 -1.04 -14.35 -1.01
C LEU A 60 -0.10 -15.44 -1.54
N GLU A 61 -0.58 -16.66 -1.78
CA GLU A 61 0.24 -17.72 -2.38
C GLU A 61 0.69 -17.37 -3.80
N ILE A 62 -0.17 -16.73 -4.60
CA ILE A 62 0.23 -16.21 -5.91
C ILE A 62 1.35 -15.17 -5.75
N LEU A 63 1.22 -14.20 -4.86
CA LEU A 63 2.25 -13.19 -4.62
C LEU A 63 3.57 -13.81 -4.12
N LYS A 64 3.49 -14.84 -3.28
CA LYS A 64 4.64 -15.59 -2.78
C LYS A 64 5.39 -16.28 -3.92
N GLN A 65 4.67 -16.90 -4.84
CA GLN A 65 5.26 -17.55 -6.01
C GLN A 65 5.91 -16.51 -6.94
N ILE A 66 5.23 -15.39 -7.22
CA ILE A 66 5.78 -14.29 -8.03
C ILE A 66 7.04 -13.69 -7.43
N LYS A 67 7.05 -13.49 -6.10
CA LYS A 67 8.23 -13.03 -5.36
C LYS A 67 9.40 -14.00 -5.53
N LYS A 68 9.15 -15.30 -5.42
CA LYS A 68 10.16 -16.34 -5.59
C LYS A 68 10.73 -16.37 -7.01
N ASP A 69 9.88 -16.32 -8.02
CA ASP A 69 10.28 -16.52 -9.42
C ASP A 69 10.99 -15.30 -10.01
N TYR A 70 10.58 -14.10 -9.60
CA TYR A 70 11.07 -12.84 -10.18
C TYR A 70 11.96 -12.02 -9.23
N GLY A 71 12.01 -12.35 -7.95
CA GLY A 71 12.74 -11.57 -6.94
C GLY A 71 12.21 -10.14 -6.80
N LEU A 72 10.92 -9.92 -7.06
CA LEU A 72 10.25 -8.62 -6.87
C LEU A 72 9.82 -8.46 -5.42
N LEU A 73 9.96 -7.25 -4.87
CA LEU A 73 9.44 -6.90 -3.56
C LEU A 73 7.92 -6.67 -3.64
N VAL A 74 7.17 -7.31 -2.76
CA VAL A 74 5.71 -7.30 -2.78
C VAL A 74 5.15 -6.18 -1.91
N VAL A 75 4.29 -5.35 -2.51
CA VAL A 75 3.52 -4.32 -1.84
C VAL A 75 2.05 -4.74 -1.84
N SER A 76 1.45 -4.95 -0.66
CA SER A 76 0.05 -5.36 -0.55
C SER A 76 -0.65 -4.64 0.60
N GLU A 77 -1.96 -4.47 0.45
CA GLU A 77 -2.80 -3.79 1.45
C GLU A 77 -3.28 -4.77 2.52
N ILE A 78 -3.14 -4.35 3.78
CA ILE A 78 -3.69 -5.06 4.94
C ILE A 78 -4.90 -4.28 5.44
N LEU A 79 -6.04 -4.96 5.55
CA LEU A 79 -7.31 -4.34 5.94
C LEU A 79 -7.63 -4.52 7.42
N ASP A 80 -7.17 -5.62 8.02
CA ASP A 80 -7.55 -6.06 9.34
C ASP A 80 -6.33 -6.64 10.08
N ILE A 81 -6.29 -6.44 11.40
CA ILE A 81 -5.22 -6.92 12.27
C ILE A 81 -5.12 -8.45 12.22
N ARG A 82 -6.26 -9.14 12.10
CA ARG A 82 -6.33 -10.61 12.00
C ARG A 82 -5.60 -11.16 10.77
N ASP A 83 -5.40 -10.31 9.76
CA ASP A 83 -4.71 -10.69 8.54
C ASP A 83 -3.21 -10.37 8.56
N LEU A 84 -2.73 -9.63 9.57
CA LEU A 84 -1.38 -9.10 9.60
C LEU A 84 -0.33 -10.21 9.59
N GLU A 85 -0.39 -11.15 10.55
CA GLU A 85 0.64 -12.18 10.77
C GLU A 85 0.89 -13.02 9.50
N LYS A 86 -0.17 -13.55 8.89
CA LYS A 86 -0.08 -14.34 7.65
C LYS A 86 0.44 -13.57 6.44
N CYS A 87 0.38 -12.24 6.46
CA CYS A 87 0.92 -11.42 5.37
C CYS A 87 2.43 -11.18 5.52
N LEU A 88 3.00 -11.27 6.72
CA LEU A 88 4.38 -10.83 7.00
C LEU A 88 5.44 -11.65 6.25
N ASP A 89 5.18 -12.92 5.93
CA ASP A 89 6.12 -13.76 5.19
C ASP A 89 6.19 -13.40 3.68
N VAL A 90 5.09 -12.89 3.14
CA VAL A 90 4.94 -12.62 1.71
C VAL A 90 5.18 -11.15 1.40
N VAL A 91 4.56 -10.26 2.17
CA VAL A 91 4.53 -8.82 1.95
C VAL A 91 5.82 -8.18 2.49
N ASP A 92 6.53 -7.48 1.60
CA ASP A 92 7.74 -6.75 1.94
C ASP A 92 7.43 -5.32 2.40
N VAL A 93 6.38 -4.73 1.82
CA VAL A 93 5.92 -3.38 2.15
C VAL A 93 4.42 -3.42 2.42
N ILE A 94 4.04 -3.09 3.65
CA ILE A 94 2.64 -3.05 4.08
C ILE A 94 2.02 -1.75 3.57
N GLN A 95 0.91 -1.84 2.84
CA GLN A 95 0.11 -0.67 2.50
C GLN A 95 -1.08 -0.53 3.47
N ILE A 96 -1.23 0.66 4.06
CA ILE A 96 -2.46 1.07 4.73
C ILE A 96 -3.24 1.97 3.78
N GLY A 97 -4.43 1.53 3.38
CA GLY A 97 -5.29 2.27 2.48
C GLY A 97 -5.95 3.47 3.14
N SER A 98 -6.42 4.41 2.31
CA SER A 98 -7.03 5.68 2.77
C SER A 98 -8.23 5.51 3.70
N ARG A 99 -8.97 4.39 3.60
CA ARG A 99 -10.09 4.10 4.49
C ARG A 99 -9.65 3.66 5.89
N ASN A 100 -8.44 3.13 6.01
CA ASN A 100 -7.83 2.67 7.26
C ASN A 100 -6.81 3.66 7.82
N MET A 101 -6.66 4.86 7.26
CA MET A 101 -5.73 5.88 7.79
C MET A 101 -6.06 6.24 9.25
N TYR A 102 -7.34 6.22 9.63
CA TYR A 102 -7.78 6.46 11.02
C TYR A 102 -7.98 5.17 11.84
N ASN A 103 -7.60 4.01 11.31
CA ASN A 103 -7.71 2.74 12.03
C ASN A 103 -6.52 2.60 12.99
N TYR A 104 -6.49 3.40 14.07
CA TYR A 104 -5.37 3.45 15.01
C TYR A 104 -4.99 2.11 15.62
N PRO A 105 -5.92 1.19 15.96
CA PRO A 105 -5.56 -0.16 16.37
C PRO A 105 -4.70 -0.88 15.31
N LEU A 106 -5.10 -0.82 14.03
CA LEU A 106 -4.32 -1.40 12.93
C LEU A 106 -2.94 -0.71 12.79
N LEU A 107 -2.89 0.62 12.86
CA LEU A 107 -1.63 1.36 12.77
C LEU A 107 -0.65 0.97 13.88
N LYS A 108 -1.13 0.82 15.12
CA LYS A 108 -0.32 0.41 16.26
C LYS A 108 0.24 -1.01 16.08
N GLU A 109 -0.58 -1.96 15.63
CA GLU A 109 -0.10 -3.34 15.41
C GLU A 109 0.88 -3.43 14.24
N VAL A 110 0.62 -2.72 13.15
CA VAL A 110 1.55 -2.62 12.02
C VAL A 110 2.86 -1.94 12.45
N GLY A 111 2.78 -0.96 13.35
CA GLY A 111 3.92 -0.29 13.96
C GLY A 111 4.84 -1.20 14.78
N LYS A 112 4.35 -2.35 15.26
CA LYS A 112 5.18 -3.36 15.96
C LYS A 112 5.95 -4.27 15.01
N THR A 113 5.70 -4.17 13.71
CA THR A 113 6.40 -4.96 12.68
C THR A 113 7.68 -4.25 12.22
N ASN A 114 8.60 -4.99 11.60
CA ASN A 114 9.81 -4.45 10.98
C ASN A 114 9.66 -4.19 9.47
N LYS A 115 8.42 -4.13 8.96
CA LYS A 115 8.14 -3.94 7.54
C LYS A 115 8.04 -2.45 7.21
N THR A 116 8.52 -2.05 6.04
CA THR A 116 8.22 -0.70 5.51
C THR A 116 6.71 -0.53 5.40
N VAL A 117 6.18 0.64 5.80
CA VAL A 117 4.75 0.94 5.75
C VAL A 117 4.46 2.08 4.80
N ILE A 118 3.62 1.86 3.78
CA ILE A 118 3.03 2.92 2.97
C ILE A 118 1.71 3.34 3.61
N LEU A 119 1.66 4.54 4.19
CA LEU A 119 0.45 5.13 4.75
C LEU A 119 -0.19 6.08 3.73
N LYS A 120 -1.33 5.66 3.16
CA LYS A 120 -2.09 6.53 2.25
C LYS A 120 -2.88 7.58 3.02
N ARG A 121 -2.88 8.81 2.51
CA ARG A 121 -3.73 9.88 3.02
C ARG A 121 -5.21 9.49 2.97
N GLY A 122 -5.95 9.81 4.03
CA GLY A 122 -7.39 9.66 4.13
C GLY A 122 -8.12 10.55 3.13
N MET A 123 -9.34 10.18 2.74
CA MET A 123 -10.06 10.86 1.64
C MET A 123 -10.31 12.35 1.91
N SER A 124 -10.38 12.77 3.17
CA SER A 124 -10.59 14.17 3.54
C SER A 124 -9.63 14.61 4.64
N ALA A 125 -8.52 13.88 4.81
CA ALA A 125 -7.60 14.11 5.91
C ALA A 125 -6.82 15.41 5.75
N THR A 126 -6.65 16.16 6.83
CA THR A 126 -5.69 17.27 6.87
C THR A 126 -4.25 16.74 6.86
N TYR A 127 -3.26 17.62 6.69
CA TYR A 127 -1.86 17.24 6.83
C TYR A 127 -1.54 16.79 8.25
N ASP A 128 -2.01 17.53 9.25
CA ASP A 128 -1.79 17.21 10.66
C ASP A 128 -2.38 15.85 11.02
N GLU A 129 -3.60 15.54 10.58
CA GLU A 129 -4.22 14.23 10.82
C GLU A 129 -3.41 13.10 10.19
N TRP A 130 -2.88 13.32 8.98
CA TRP A 130 -2.09 12.33 8.27
C TRP A 130 -0.71 12.10 8.91
N ILE A 131 -0.05 13.17 9.34
CA ILE A 131 1.21 13.10 10.09
C ILE A 131 0.99 12.39 11.43
N ASN A 132 -0.04 12.77 12.19
CA ASN A 132 -0.37 12.12 13.46
C ASN A 132 -0.74 10.64 13.28
N ALA A 133 -1.41 10.26 12.19
CA ALA A 133 -1.64 8.85 11.86
C ALA A 133 -0.32 8.09 11.67
N SER A 134 0.72 8.73 11.11
CA SER A 134 2.06 8.11 11.01
C SER A 134 2.74 7.97 12.37
N GLU A 135 2.52 8.90 13.30
CA GLU A 135 3.05 8.81 14.66
C GLU A 135 2.53 7.59 15.42
N TYR A 136 1.29 7.16 15.19
CA TYR A 136 0.77 5.91 15.76
C TYR A 136 1.54 4.67 15.30
N ILE A 137 2.10 4.67 14.09
CA ILE A 137 2.97 3.60 13.59
C ILE A 137 4.34 3.69 14.29
N LYS A 138 4.91 4.91 14.38
CA LYS A 138 6.18 5.15 15.08
C LYS A 138 6.14 4.79 16.56
N MET A 139 5.02 5.03 17.24
CA MET A 139 4.80 4.61 18.64
C MET A 139 4.95 3.10 18.83
N GLY A 140 4.74 2.29 17.79
CA GLY A 140 4.99 0.84 17.82
C GLY A 140 6.46 0.45 17.68
N GLY A 141 7.35 1.40 17.38
CA GLY A 141 8.79 1.19 17.16
C GLY A 141 9.21 1.16 15.69
N ASN A 142 8.30 1.37 14.74
CA ASN A 142 8.60 1.34 13.30
C ASN A 142 8.64 2.74 12.68
N GLU A 143 9.83 3.17 12.29
CA GLU A 143 10.07 4.47 11.65
C GLU A 143 10.17 4.40 10.12
N ASP A 144 10.16 3.20 9.51
CA ASP A 144 10.26 3.03 8.03
C ASP A 144 8.90 3.25 7.37
N ILE A 145 8.45 4.51 7.38
CA ILE A 145 7.13 4.94 6.91
C ILE A 145 7.27 5.78 5.64
N ILE A 146 6.45 5.44 4.64
CA ILE A 146 6.30 6.16 3.38
C ILE A 146 4.91 6.79 3.36
N LEU A 147 4.85 8.12 3.29
CA LEU A 147 3.60 8.85 3.09
C LEU A 147 3.22 8.85 1.60
N CYS A 148 2.02 8.38 1.28
CA CYS A 148 1.44 8.38 -0.06
C CYS A 148 0.20 9.28 -0.22
N GLU A 149 0.38 10.41 -0.90
CA GLU A 149 -0.72 11.25 -1.41
C GLU A 149 -1.48 10.52 -2.51
N ARG A 150 -2.82 10.67 -2.54
CA ARG A 150 -3.69 9.90 -3.44
C ARG A 150 -4.97 10.62 -3.88
N GLY A 151 -5.03 11.91 -3.63
CA GLY A 151 -6.16 12.81 -3.82
C GLY A 151 -7.11 12.87 -2.64
N ILE A 152 -7.67 14.06 -2.44
CA ILE A 152 -8.72 14.36 -1.46
C ILE A 152 -10.08 14.51 -2.15
N ARG A 153 -11.15 14.29 -1.38
CA ARG A 153 -12.52 14.53 -1.80
C ARG A 153 -12.79 16.03 -1.76
N THR A 154 -13.34 16.55 -2.86
CA THR A 154 -13.74 17.94 -3.01
C THR A 154 -15.16 17.97 -3.60
N PHE A 155 -15.65 19.16 -3.95
CA PHE A 155 -16.91 19.33 -4.66
C PHE A 155 -16.81 18.99 -6.17
N GLU A 156 -15.61 18.78 -6.70
CA GLU A 156 -15.34 18.61 -8.15
C GLU A 156 -15.80 17.23 -8.67
N PRO A 157 -16.77 17.16 -9.60
CA PRO A 157 -17.27 15.89 -10.10
C PRO A 157 -16.47 15.28 -11.27
N SER A 158 -15.66 16.07 -12.00
CA SER A 158 -14.94 15.58 -13.19
C SER A 158 -13.82 14.59 -12.86
N THR A 159 -13.32 14.61 -11.63
CA THR A 159 -12.27 13.69 -11.17
C THR A 159 -12.75 12.89 -9.98
N ARG A 160 -12.24 11.65 -9.83
CA ARG A 160 -12.62 10.80 -8.70
C ARG A 160 -12.20 11.40 -7.35
N ASN A 161 -11.06 12.08 -7.33
CA ASN A 161 -10.52 12.85 -6.20
C ASN A 161 -9.66 13.98 -6.80
N THR A 162 -9.54 15.11 -6.12
CA THR A 162 -8.61 16.18 -6.49
C THR A 162 -7.23 15.85 -5.93
N LEU A 163 -6.23 15.72 -6.81
CA LEU A 163 -4.85 15.51 -6.39
C LEU A 163 -4.31 16.77 -5.71
N ASP A 164 -3.91 16.65 -4.45
CA ASP A 164 -3.28 17.74 -3.71
C ASP A 164 -1.76 17.68 -3.88
N LEU A 165 -1.24 18.26 -4.97
CA LEU A 165 0.20 18.30 -5.24
C LEU A 165 0.97 19.14 -4.21
N SER A 166 0.30 20.10 -3.56
CA SER A 166 0.93 21.03 -2.61
C SER A 166 1.43 20.33 -1.34
N CYS A 167 0.85 19.17 -1.00
CA CYS A 167 1.30 18.39 0.14
C CYS A 167 2.75 17.87 0.01
N ILE A 168 3.23 17.61 -1.21
CA ILE A 168 4.54 16.98 -1.42
C ILE A 168 5.69 17.86 -0.89
N PRO A 169 5.79 19.16 -1.22
CA PRO A 169 6.80 20.03 -0.62
C PRO A 169 6.51 20.37 0.85
N LEU A 170 5.24 20.46 1.27
CA LEU A 170 4.88 20.86 2.64
C LEU A 170 5.20 19.77 3.67
N ILE A 171 4.96 18.51 3.34
CA ILE A 171 5.24 17.35 4.23
C ILE A 171 6.74 17.03 4.33
N LYS A 172 7.56 17.52 3.39
CA LYS A 172 9.02 17.31 3.41
C LYS A 172 9.80 18.28 4.29
N GLN A 173 9.17 19.37 4.74
CA GLN A 173 9.76 20.35 5.63
C GLN A 173 9.70 19.84 7.07
#